data_AF-A0A1G7TW39-F1
#
_entry.id   AF-A0A1G7TW39-F1
#
_cell.length_a   1.000
_cell.length_b   1.000
_cell.length_c   1.000
_cell.angle_alpha   90.00
_cell.angle_beta   90.00
_cell.angle_gamma   90.00
#
_symmetry.space_group_name_H-M   'P 1'
#
loop_
_entity.id
_entity.type
_entity.pdbx_description
1 polymer ?
#
loop_
_entity_poly.entity_id
_entity_poly.type
_entity_poly.pdbx_seq_one_letter_code
_entity_poly.pdbx_strand_id
1 'polypeptide(L)'
;MRLLITTALMLALAACGKSAEQKQREDMALLNSQGEKYVREKVLEPAHAQFRNQFIGKGGAPCGEVNAKDAFGAYIGFQRYISVARDLTLLAQDVTPDEFEAQWQQLCR
;
A
#
# COMPACT_ATOMS: atom_id res chain seq x y z
N MET A 1 -39.76 -6.28 39.46
CA MET A 1 -39.76 -6.15 37.97
C MET A 1 -39.23 -4.80 37.43
N ARG A 2 -38.49 -4.00 38.21
CA ARG A 2 -37.93 -2.70 37.73
C ARG A 2 -36.40 -2.54 37.91
N LEU A 3 -35.69 -3.58 38.34
CA LEU A 3 -34.24 -3.51 38.63
C LEU A 3 -33.34 -4.20 37.60
N LEU A 4 -33.89 -4.72 36.50
CA LEU A 4 -33.11 -5.45 35.48
C LEU A 4 -32.92 -4.68 34.17
N ILE A 5 -33.52 -3.49 34.03
CA ILE A 5 -33.46 -2.72 32.77
C ILE A 5 -32.31 -1.70 32.79
N THR A 6 -31.75 -1.35 33.95
CA THR A 6 -30.74 -0.29 34.07
C THR A 6 -29.31 -0.75 33.79
N THR A 7 -29.02 -2.05 33.79
CA THR A 7 -27.65 -2.57 33.57
C THR A 7 -27.26 -2.77 32.10
N ALA A 8 -28.22 -2.77 31.17
CA ALA A 8 -27.92 -2.95 29.75
C ALA A 8 -27.40 -1.67 29.05
N LEU A 9 -27.55 -0.49 29.66
CA LEU A 9 -27.23 0.80 29.01
C LEU A 9 -25.77 1.26 29.21
N MET A 10 -25.02 0.64 30.13
CA MET A 10 -23.63 1.02 30.44
C MET A 10 -22.56 0.34 29.58
N LEU A 11 -22.91 -0.71 28.82
CA LEU A 11 -21.96 -1.42 27.95
C LEU A 11 -21.78 -0.79 26.55
N ALA A 12 -22.56 0.25 26.23
CA ALA A 12 -22.54 0.88 24.92
C ALA A 12 -21.51 2.03 24.77
N LEU A 13 -20.85 2.47 25.84
CA LEU A 13 -19.94 3.65 25.82
C LEU A 13 -18.44 3.33 25.68
N ALA A 14 -18.04 2.06 25.58
CA ALA A 14 -16.62 1.68 25.52
C ALA A 14 -16.02 1.57 24.09
N ALA A 15 -16.79 1.85 23.03
CA ALA A 15 -16.36 1.57 21.65
C ALA A 15 -15.86 2.79 20.84
N CYS A 16 -15.62 3.95 21.47
CA CYS A 16 -15.04 5.12 20.80
C CYS A 16 -13.50 5.10 20.83
N GLY A 17 -12.88 4.02 20.34
CA GLY A 17 -11.43 3.91 20.23
C GLY A 17 -11.05 2.80 19.25
N LYS A 18 -10.27 3.15 18.21
CA LYS A 18 -9.71 2.14 17.30
C LYS A 18 -8.71 1.29 18.06
N SER A 19 -8.76 -0.04 17.88
CA SER A 19 -7.75 -0.93 18.45
C SER A 19 -6.38 -0.63 17.84
N ALA A 20 -5.30 -1.00 18.54
CA ALA A 20 -3.95 -0.86 18.01
C ALA A 20 -3.79 -1.59 16.66
N GLU A 21 -4.39 -2.77 16.51
CA GLU A 21 -4.39 -3.54 15.26
C GLU A 21 -5.13 -2.81 14.13
N GLN A 22 -6.28 -2.21 14.43
CA GLN A 22 -7.03 -1.45 13.43
C GLN A 22 -6.22 -0.24 12.97
N LYS A 23 -5.62 0.49 13.91
CA LYS A 23 -4.75 1.62 13.58
C LYS A 23 -3.57 1.20 12.71
N GLN A 24 -2.90 0.10 13.04
CA GLN A 24 -1.81 -0.43 12.22
C GLN A 24 -2.26 -0.78 10.80
N ARG A 25 -3.42 -1.44 10.63
CA ARG A 25 -3.95 -1.76 9.30
C ARG A 25 -4.27 -0.51 8.49
N GLU A 26 -4.84 0.51 9.13
CA GLU A 26 -5.12 1.79 8.49
C GLU A 26 -3.86 2.53 8.09
N ASP A 27 -2.83 2.56 8.95
CA ASP A 27 -1.54 3.18 8.67
C ASP A 27 -0.85 2.48 7.47
N MET A 28 -0.89 1.15 7.41
CA MET A 28 -0.34 0.36 6.30
C MET A 28 -1.10 0.60 4.99
N ALA A 29 -2.44 0.69 5.06
CA ALA A 29 -3.27 1.02 3.91
C ALA A 29 -3.00 2.45 3.39
N LEU A 30 -2.78 3.41 4.29
CA LEU A 30 -2.43 4.78 3.94
C LEU A 30 -1.08 4.84 3.23
N LEU A 31 -0.06 4.15 3.76
CA LEU A 31 1.26 4.08 3.15
C LEU A 31 1.20 3.42 1.76
N ASN A 32 0.45 2.31 1.62
CA ASN A 32 0.24 1.68 0.31
C ASN A 32 -0.45 2.62 -0.68
N SER A 33 -1.51 3.31 -0.26
CA SER A 33 -2.22 4.27 -1.10
C SER A 33 -1.32 5.43 -1.55
N GLN A 34 -0.44 5.91 -0.67
CA GLN A 34 0.55 6.92 -1.01
C GLN A 34 1.60 6.38 -1.99
N GLY A 35 2.07 5.14 -1.81
CA GLY A 35 2.95 4.46 -2.76
C GLY A 35 2.32 4.32 -4.14
N GLU A 36 1.06 3.86 -4.21
CA GLU A 36 0.31 3.76 -5.47
C GLU A 36 0.23 5.10 -6.19
N LYS A 37 -0.02 6.19 -5.45
CA LYS A 37 -0.08 7.53 -6.02
C LYS A 37 1.22 7.86 -6.77
N TYR A 38 2.37 7.59 -6.16
CA TYR A 38 3.66 7.89 -6.80
C TYR A 38 3.98 6.94 -7.95
N VAL A 39 3.64 5.65 -7.85
CA VAL A 39 3.78 4.70 -8.96
C VAL A 39 2.91 5.10 -10.15
N ARG A 40 1.68 5.55 -9.90
CA ARG A 40 0.78 6.05 -10.94
C ARG A 40 1.36 7.23 -11.71
N GLU A 41 2.15 8.08 -11.07
CA GLU A 41 2.84 9.20 -11.73
C GLU A 41 4.00 8.76 -12.64
N LYS A 42 4.42 7.49 -12.59
CA LYS A 42 5.52 6.93 -13.42
C LYS A 42 5.03 6.13 -14.64
N VAL A 43 3.74 5.83 -14.73
CA VAL A 43 3.19 4.98 -15.81
C VAL A 43 2.36 5.80 -16.81
N LEU A 44 2.27 5.32 -18.06
CA LEU A 44 1.59 6.03 -19.16
C LEU A 44 0.10 6.26 -18.93
N GLU A 45 -0.57 5.28 -18.33
CA GLU A 45 -2.03 5.27 -18.13
C GLU A 45 -2.35 5.13 -16.63
N PRO A 46 -2.18 6.19 -15.82
CA PRO A 46 -2.26 6.14 -14.35
C PRO A 46 -3.58 5.57 -13.82
N ALA A 47 -4.70 5.90 -14.49
CA ALA A 47 -6.04 5.46 -14.10
C ALA A 47 -6.28 3.96 -14.32
N HIS A 48 -5.44 3.31 -15.14
CA HIS A 48 -5.54 1.89 -15.48
C HIS A 48 -4.51 1.03 -14.75
N ALA A 49 -3.65 1.62 -13.92
CA ALA A 49 -2.66 0.88 -13.15
C ALA A 49 -3.34 -0.10 -12.18
N GLN A 50 -2.95 -1.37 -12.24
CA GLN A 50 -3.48 -2.42 -11.37
C GLN A 50 -2.41 -2.82 -10.37
N PHE A 51 -2.75 -2.88 -9.10
CA PHE A 51 -1.81 -3.20 -8.03
C PHE A 51 -2.16 -4.53 -7.36
N ARG A 52 -1.14 -5.27 -6.94
CA ARG A 52 -1.29 -6.50 -6.15
C ARG A 52 -0.04 -6.77 -5.30
N ASN A 53 -0.16 -7.75 -4.40
CA ASN A 53 0.95 -8.21 -3.54
C ASN A 53 1.66 -7.07 -2.81
N GLN A 54 0.89 -6.09 -2.35
CA GLN A 54 1.40 -4.90 -1.68
C GLN A 54 1.69 -5.16 -0.21
N PHE A 55 2.79 -4.59 0.26
CA PHE A 55 3.19 -4.63 1.66
C PHE A 55 4.10 -3.45 1.98
N ILE A 56 4.27 -3.18 3.27
CA ILE A 56 5.21 -2.17 3.74
C ILE A 56 6.49 -2.86 4.21
N GLY A 57 7.60 -2.51 3.56
CA GLY A 57 8.93 -2.97 3.88
C GLY A 57 9.60 -2.13 4.99
N LYS A 58 10.92 -2.24 5.05
CA LYS A 58 11.77 -1.52 6.01
C LYS A 58 11.59 -0.01 5.88
N GLY A 59 11.59 0.68 7.03
CA GLY A 59 11.47 2.14 7.07
C GLY A 59 10.14 2.70 6.58
N GLY A 60 9.10 1.87 6.41
CA GLY A 60 7.81 2.32 5.92
C GLY A 60 7.67 2.33 4.40
N ALA A 61 8.60 1.70 3.66
CA ALA A 61 8.61 1.67 2.20
C ALA A 61 7.43 0.86 1.63
N PRO A 62 6.50 1.46 0.86
CA PRO A 62 5.52 0.72 0.08
C PRO A 62 6.20 -0.07 -1.05
N CYS A 63 6.00 -1.38 -1.06
CA CYS A 63 6.49 -2.31 -2.07
C CYS A 63 5.32 -3.15 -2.61
N GLY A 64 5.43 -3.64 -3.84
CA GLY A 64 4.42 -4.50 -4.42
C GLY A 64 4.62 -4.73 -5.91
N GLU A 65 3.55 -5.08 -6.60
CA GLU A 65 3.55 -5.21 -8.06
C GLU A 65 2.52 -4.27 -8.70
N VAL A 66 2.87 -3.71 -9.85
CA VAL A 66 2.01 -2.90 -10.70
C VAL A 66 1.96 -3.49 -12.11
N ASN A 67 0.76 -3.59 -12.68
CA ASN A 67 0.56 -3.86 -14.09
C ASN A 67 0.06 -2.58 -14.76
N ALA A 68 0.79 -2.12 -15.76
CA ALA A 68 0.51 -0.89 -16.49
C ALA A 68 0.46 -1.16 -18.00
N LYS A 69 -0.15 -0.23 -18.74
CA LYS A 69 -0.23 -0.31 -20.19
C LYS A 69 1.02 0.30 -20.85
N ASP A 70 1.43 -0.27 -21.97
CA ASP A 70 2.39 0.34 -22.89
C ASP A 70 1.74 1.45 -23.74
N ALA A 71 2.52 2.04 -24.65
CA ALA A 71 2.06 3.08 -25.56
C ALA A 71 0.99 2.61 -26.58
N PHE A 72 0.80 1.30 -26.74
CA PHE A 72 -0.23 0.70 -27.59
C PHE A 72 -1.48 0.32 -26.80
N GLY A 73 -1.51 0.56 -25.49
CA GLY A 73 -2.64 0.29 -24.61
C GLY A 73 -2.71 -1.15 -24.10
N ALA A 74 -1.69 -1.97 -24.35
CA ALA A 74 -1.61 -3.35 -23.89
C ALA A 74 -0.96 -3.43 -22.50
N TYR A 75 -1.49 -4.28 -21.61
CA TYR A 75 -0.85 -4.55 -20.32
C TYR A 75 0.45 -5.34 -20.52
N ILE A 76 1.54 -4.87 -19.92
CA ILE A 76 2.88 -5.47 -20.06
C ILE A 76 3.17 -6.55 -19.00
N GLY A 77 2.21 -6.84 -18.13
CA GLY A 77 2.36 -7.76 -17.01
C GLY A 77 2.72 -7.04 -15.71
N PHE A 78 2.56 -7.77 -14.61
CA PHE A 78 2.87 -7.25 -13.27
C PHE A 78 4.38 -7.17 -13.08
N GLN A 79 4.86 -5.98 -12.70
CA GLN A 79 6.25 -5.68 -12.43
C GLN A 79 6.39 -5.16 -10.99
N ARG A 80 7.51 -5.47 -10.34
CA ARG A 80 7.77 -5.02 -8.96
C ARG A 80 8.00 -3.51 -8.92
N TYR A 81 7.57 -2.88 -7.82
CA TYR A 81 7.86 -1.47 -7.53
C TYR A 81 8.33 -1.25 -6.09
N ILE A 82 9.07 -0.17 -5.88
CA ILE A 82 9.47 0.37 -4.57
C ILE A 82 9.12 1.85 -4.56
N SER A 83 8.43 2.37 -3.53
CA SER A 83 7.92 3.74 -3.56
C SER A 83 8.10 4.52 -2.26
N VAL A 84 9.34 4.87 -1.90
CA VAL A 84 9.67 5.52 -0.61
C VAL A 84 9.24 6.99 -0.56
N ALA A 85 9.32 7.69 -1.69
CA ALA A 85 8.88 9.07 -1.87
C ALA A 85 8.59 9.30 -3.35
N ARG A 86 7.92 10.40 -3.69
CA ARG A 86 7.54 10.74 -5.07
C ARG A 86 8.69 10.61 -6.08
N ASP A 87 9.85 11.16 -5.74
CA ASP A 87 11.04 11.15 -6.61
C ASP A 87 11.92 9.91 -6.38
N LEU A 88 11.61 9.09 -5.38
CA LEU A 88 12.29 7.85 -5.02
C LEU A 88 11.37 6.63 -5.23
N THR A 89 10.61 6.67 -6.33
CA THR A 89 9.79 5.56 -6.81
C THR A 89 10.49 4.87 -7.97
N LEU A 90 10.74 3.58 -7.83
CA LEU A 90 11.43 2.72 -8.79
C LEU A 90 10.49 1.61 -9.26
N LEU A 91 10.42 1.40 -10.58
CA LEU A 91 9.76 0.26 -11.20
C LEU A 91 10.84 -0.66 -11.76
N ALA A 92 10.67 -1.97 -11.61
CA ALA A 92 11.66 -2.95 -12.05
C ALA A 92 11.98 -2.88 -13.55
N GLN A 93 11.03 -2.39 -14.37
CA GLN A 93 11.24 -2.22 -15.81
C GLN A 93 12.12 -1.01 -16.20
N ASP A 94 12.33 -0.05 -15.29
CA ASP A 94 12.98 1.23 -15.60
C ASP A 94 14.49 1.21 -15.30
N VAL A 95 14.97 0.17 -14.64
CA VAL A 95 16.36 0.00 -14.18
C VAL A 95 16.88 -1.39 -14.51
N THR A 96 18.17 -1.62 -14.29
CA THR A 96 18.74 -2.96 -14.48
C THR A 96 18.25 -3.93 -13.39
N PRO A 97 18.16 -5.25 -13.69
CA PRO A 97 17.75 -6.24 -12.69
C PRO A 97 18.60 -6.23 -11.41
N ASP A 98 19.92 -6.08 -11.55
CA ASP A 98 20.84 -6.08 -10.40
C ASP A 98 20.65 -4.83 -9.51
N GLU A 99 20.44 -3.67 -10.13
CA GLU A 99 20.15 -2.43 -9.41
C GLU A 99 18.82 -2.52 -8.65
N PHE A 100 17.77 -3.02 -9.31
CA PHE A 100 16.47 -3.18 -8.67
C PHE A 100 16.54 -4.17 -7.50
N GLU A 101 17.20 -5.32 -7.69
CA GLU A 101 17.27 -6.35 -6.67
C GLU A 101 18.05 -5.86 -5.44
N ALA A 102 19.12 -5.09 -5.62
CA ALA A 102 19.84 -4.47 -4.51
C ALA A 102 18.92 -3.57 -3.65
N GLN A 103 18.11 -2.72 -4.29
CA GLN A 103 17.15 -1.87 -3.58
C GLN A 103 16.01 -2.69 -2.95
N TRP A 104 15.55 -3.74 -3.62
CA TRP A 104 14.51 -4.63 -3.12
C TRP A 104 14.95 -5.35 -1.84
N GLN A 105 16.18 -5.86 -1.78
CA GLN A 105 16.73 -6.49 -0.58
C GLN A 105 16.91 -5.51 0.58
N GLN A 106 17.24 -4.26 0.26
CA GLN A 106 17.45 -3.22 1.27
C GLN A 106 16.13 -2.72 1.87
N LEU A 107 15.09 -2.57 1.06
CA LEU A 107 13.86 -1.86 1.44
C LEU A 107 12.64 -2.78 1.60
N CYS A 108 12.54 -3.85 0.82
CA CYS A 108 11.34 -4.69 0.72
C CYS A 108 11.50 -6.09 1.31
N ARG A 109 12.70 -6.47 1.78
CA ARG A 109 12.92 -7.71 2.55
C ARG A 109 13.53 -7.40 3.91
#